data_AF-A0A957FFC5-F1
#
_entry.id   AF-A0A957FFC5-F1
#
_cell.length_a   1.000
_cell.length_b   1.000
_cell.length_c   1.000
_cell.angle_alpha   90.00
_cell.angle_beta   90.00
_cell.angle_gamma   90.00
#
_symmetry.space_group_name_H-M   'P 1'
#
loop_
_entity.id
_entity.type
_entity.pdbx_description
1 polymer ?
#
loop_
_entity_poly.entity_id
_entity_poly.type
_entity_poly.pdbx_seq_one_letter_code
_entity_poly.pdbx_strand_id
1 'polypeptide(L)'
;MAAKFKNHKVIFLHIPKTAGTTLNTILKRQYPASRRASLGALAQQDIARFKSLSEAERARIKMLNGHLAYGLHDYMVGPTTYFTILREPIDRIVSFYYFVYRNPHHYLYDFTHRTNLGLRGYLENKNTIMVDNFQTRLISGIWDTYPFGELPPTALEQAKENLRNHFAVVGLTEHFDETLLLLRNTFGWRNIFYTPQNVTSNRP
;
A
#
# COMPACT_ATOMS: atom_id res chain seq x y z
N MET A 1 -19.78 13.63 15.10
CA MET A 1 -19.42 14.36 13.85
C MET A 1 -19.77 13.51 12.64
N ALA A 2 -20.25 14.12 11.55
CA ALA A 2 -20.44 13.40 10.29
C ALA A 2 -19.07 13.07 9.67
N ALA A 3 -18.93 11.88 9.07
CA ALA A 3 -17.69 11.47 8.42
C ALA A 3 -17.39 12.36 7.20
N LYS A 4 -16.28 13.11 7.26
CA LYS A 4 -15.89 14.15 6.27
C LYS A 4 -15.85 13.61 4.83
N PHE A 5 -15.43 12.37 4.64
CA PHE A 5 -15.23 11.77 3.32
C PHE A 5 -16.25 10.67 2.97
N LYS A 6 -17.40 10.60 3.66
CA LYS A 6 -18.40 9.53 3.48
C LYS A 6 -18.86 9.34 2.03
N ASN A 7 -18.94 10.41 1.26
CA ASN A 7 -19.40 10.38 -0.14
C ASN A 7 -18.26 10.28 -1.17
N HIS A 8 -17.00 10.37 -0.73
CA HIS A 8 -15.84 10.28 -1.62
C HIS A 8 -15.58 8.83 -2.02
N LYS A 9 -14.91 8.68 -3.15
CA LYS A 9 -14.19 7.48 -3.50
C LYS A 9 -12.88 7.45 -2.73
N VAL A 10 -12.44 6.26 -2.38
CA VAL A 10 -11.27 6.06 -1.55
C VAL A 10 -10.27 5.20 -2.29
N ILE A 11 -9.02 5.65 -2.32
CA ILE A 11 -7.89 4.85 -2.80
C ILE A 11 -7.05 4.45 -1.59
N PHE A 12 -6.96 3.15 -1.31
CA PHE A 12 -5.97 2.62 -0.41
C PHE A 12 -4.67 2.38 -1.19
N LEU A 13 -3.71 3.30 -1.04
CA LEU A 13 -2.35 3.09 -1.51
C LEU A 13 -1.68 2.10 -0.55
N HIS A 14 -1.75 0.80 -0.87
CA HIS A 14 -1.25 -0.24 0.01
C HIS A 14 0.25 -0.42 -0.20
N ILE A 15 1.03 -0.02 0.79
CA ILE A 15 2.46 -0.27 0.84
C ILE A 15 2.69 -1.69 1.41
N PRO A 16 3.49 -2.54 0.76
CA PRO A 16 3.81 -3.86 1.30
C PRO A 16 4.39 -3.76 2.71
N LYS A 17 3.95 -4.70 3.57
CA LYS A 17 4.40 -4.90 4.95
C LYS A 17 3.94 -3.82 5.95
N THR A 18 2.85 -3.11 5.66
CA THR A 18 2.22 -2.13 6.56
C THR A 18 0.83 -2.58 7.06
N ALA A 19 0.74 -3.83 7.54
CA ALA A 19 -0.49 -4.46 8.05
C ALA A 19 -1.67 -4.58 7.05
N GLY A 20 -1.44 -4.40 5.75
CA GLY A 20 -2.53 -4.39 4.77
C GLY A 20 -3.27 -5.72 4.58
N THR A 21 -2.71 -6.88 4.95
CA THR A 21 -3.48 -8.13 4.97
C THR A 21 -4.63 -8.06 5.98
N THR A 22 -4.31 -7.64 7.21
CA THR A 22 -5.32 -7.39 8.26
C THR A 22 -6.33 -6.37 7.78
N LEU A 23 -5.86 -5.23 7.26
CA LEU A 23 -6.74 -4.16 6.80
C LEU A 23 -7.67 -4.60 5.66
N ASN A 24 -7.19 -5.42 4.72
CA ASN A 24 -8.00 -5.94 3.63
C ASN A 24 -9.22 -6.75 4.13
N THR A 25 -9.12 -7.42 5.28
CA THR A 25 -10.27 -8.11 5.89
C THR A 25 -11.34 -7.11 6.38
N ILE A 26 -10.90 -5.94 6.85
CA ILE A 26 -11.79 -4.85 7.29
C ILE A 26 -12.41 -4.20 6.05
N LEU A 27 -11.62 -3.92 5.00
CA LEU A 27 -12.09 -3.31 3.76
C LEU A 27 -13.21 -4.09 3.08
N LYS A 28 -13.14 -5.42 3.08
CA LYS A 28 -14.20 -6.30 2.55
C LYS A 28 -15.55 -6.10 3.24
N ARG A 29 -15.55 -5.67 4.51
CA ARG A 29 -16.76 -5.37 5.29
C ARG A 29 -17.25 -3.93 5.07
N GLN A 30 -16.38 -3.02 4.65
CA GLN A 30 -16.73 -1.62 4.38
C GLN A 30 -17.25 -1.41 2.95
N TYR A 31 -16.71 -2.18 2.00
CA TYR A 31 -17.00 -2.02 0.58
C TYR A 31 -17.31 -3.39 -0.05
N PRO A 32 -18.54 -3.61 -0.56
CA PRO A 32 -18.89 -4.85 -1.24
C PRO A 32 -18.05 -5.04 -2.50
N ALA A 33 -17.89 -6.29 -2.94
CA ALA A 33 -17.07 -6.63 -4.11
C ALA A 33 -17.49 -5.85 -5.38
N SER A 34 -18.79 -5.62 -5.58
CA SER A 34 -19.33 -4.86 -6.72
C SER A 34 -18.91 -3.38 -6.76
N ARG A 35 -18.40 -2.85 -5.65
CA ARG A 35 -17.95 -1.45 -5.52
C ARG A 35 -16.46 -1.33 -5.18
N ARG A 36 -15.70 -2.43 -5.23
CA ARG A 36 -14.28 -2.48 -4.88
C ARG A 36 -13.46 -3.07 -6.02
N ALA A 37 -12.37 -2.42 -6.35
CA ALA A 37 -11.35 -2.94 -7.27
C ALA A 37 -10.04 -3.13 -6.51
N SER A 38 -9.36 -4.25 -6.77
CA SER A 38 -8.06 -4.56 -6.17
C SER A 38 -7.04 -4.78 -7.26
N LEU A 39 -5.93 -4.04 -7.22
CA LEU A 39 -4.81 -4.18 -8.15
C LEU A 39 -3.72 -4.99 -7.44
N GLY A 40 -3.37 -6.14 -8.00
CA GLY A 40 -2.50 -7.14 -7.40
C GLY A 40 -1.00 -6.91 -7.68
N ALA A 41 -0.21 -7.96 -7.43
CA ALA A 41 1.24 -7.97 -7.59
C ALA A 41 1.71 -7.77 -9.06
N LEU A 42 0.81 -7.99 -10.03
CA LEU A 42 1.02 -7.67 -11.45
C LEU A 42 0.53 -6.23 -11.75
N ALA A 43 0.99 -5.28 -10.94
CA ALA A 43 0.43 -3.92 -10.86
C ALA A 43 0.25 -3.28 -12.24
N GLN A 44 1.18 -3.46 -13.18
CA GLN A 44 1.07 -2.86 -14.51
C GLN A 44 -0.13 -3.36 -15.33
N GLN A 45 -0.38 -4.67 -15.37
CA GLN A 45 -1.51 -5.22 -16.14
C GLN A 45 -2.85 -4.87 -15.49
N ASP A 46 -2.92 -4.94 -14.16
CA ASP A 46 -4.13 -4.59 -13.41
C ASP A 46 -4.44 -3.08 -13.52
N ILE A 47 -3.41 -2.23 -13.50
CA ILE A 47 -3.54 -0.79 -13.73
C ILE A 47 -4.02 -0.53 -15.16
N ALA A 48 -3.44 -1.17 -16.17
CA ALA A 48 -3.87 -1.01 -17.55
C ALA A 48 -5.34 -1.41 -17.74
N ARG A 49 -5.75 -2.55 -17.15
CA ARG A 49 -7.14 -3.00 -17.14
C ARG A 49 -8.06 -2.02 -16.43
N PHE A 50 -7.66 -1.47 -15.29
CA PHE A 50 -8.44 -0.45 -14.59
C PHE A 50 -8.62 0.82 -15.43
N LYS A 51 -7.55 1.27 -16.11
CA LYS A 51 -7.59 2.42 -17.01
C LYS A 51 -8.46 2.17 -18.25
N SER A 52 -8.57 0.93 -18.72
CA SER A 52 -9.39 0.56 -19.87
C SER A 52 -10.88 0.37 -19.54
N LEU A 53 -11.28 0.38 -18.27
CA LEU A 53 -12.69 0.33 -17.89
C LEU A 53 -13.45 1.54 -18.46
N SER A 54 -14.71 1.34 -18.84
CA SER A 54 -15.58 2.46 -19.20
C SER A 54 -15.78 3.41 -18.02
N GLU A 55 -16.17 4.65 -18.29
CA GLU A 55 -16.48 5.62 -17.24
C GLU A 55 -17.60 5.11 -16.32
N ALA A 56 -18.62 4.46 -16.87
CA ALA A 56 -19.72 3.87 -16.10
C ALA A 56 -19.25 2.77 -15.14
N GLU A 57 -18.26 1.96 -15.53
CA GLU A 57 -17.65 0.96 -14.66
C GLU A 57 -16.80 1.62 -13.57
N ARG A 58 -15.97 2.61 -13.92
CA ARG A 58 -15.17 3.37 -12.94
C ARG A 58 -16.05 4.18 -11.98
N ALA A 59 -17.22 4.62 -12.44
CA ALA A 59 -18.23 5.31 -11.63
C ALA A 59 -18.74 4.44 -10.47
N ARG A 60 -18.86 3.12 -10.67
CA ARG A 60 -19.30 2.17 -9.63
C ARG A 60 -18.24 1.89 -8.56
N ILE A 61 -16.95 2.00 -8.90
CA ILE A 61 -15.84 1.76 -7.98
C ILE A 61 -15.80 2.86 -6.92
N LYS A 62 -15.82 2.45 -5.64
CA LYS A 62 -15.77 3.36 -4.49
C LYS A 62 -14.58 3.10 -3.56
N MET A 63 -13.99 1.90 -3.62
CA MET A 63 -12.70 1.59 -3.02
C MET A 63 -11.79 1.00 -4.10
N LEU A 64 -10.64 1.63 -4.33
CA LEU A 64 -9.55 1.06 -5.11
C LEU A 64 -8.40 0.74 -4.14
N ASN A 65 -7.89 -0.49 -4.14
CA ASN A 65 -6.79 -0.87 -3.27
C ASN A 65 -5.72 -1.66 -4.03
N GLY A 66 -4.47 -1.63 -3.59
CA GLY A 66 -3.41 -2.42 -4.21
C GLY A 66 -2.03 -1.86 -3.97
N HIS A 67 -1.00 -2.61 -4.38
CA HIS A 67 0.34 -2.07 -4.41
C HIS A 67 0.46 -1.20 -5.67
N LEU A 68 0.16 0.08 -5.50
CA LEU A 68 0.08 1.07 -6.58
C LEU A 68 0.81 2.34 -6.19
N ALA A 69 1.36 3.04 -7.18
CA ALA A 69 1.88 4.39 -6.98
C ALA A 69 0.74 5.41 -6.99
N TYR A 70 0.97 6.56 -6.37
CA TYR A 70 0.09 7.72 -6.41
C TYR A 70 -0.22 8.16 -7.85
N GLY A 71 -1.41 8.73 -8.08
CA GLY A 71 -1.85 9.24 -9.40
C GLY A 71 -3.10 8.57 -9.99
N LEU A 72 -3.52 7.41 -9.48
CA LEU A 72 -4.72 6.73 -10.00
C LEU A 72 -6.06 7.47 -9.78
N HIS A 73 -6.08 8.54 -8.98
CA HIS A 73 -7.26 9.38 -8.79
C HIS A 73 -7.68 10.09 -10.09
N ASP A 74 -6.75 10.36 -11.01
CA ASP A 74 -7.04 10.97 -12.31
C ASP A 74 -8.00 10.12 -13.18
N TYR A 75 -8.07 8.81 -12.89
CA TYR A 75 -8.94 7.87 -13.58
C TYR A 75 -10.24 7.58 -12.80
N MET A 76 -10.38 8.11 -11.59
CA MET A 76 -11.56 7.90 -10.74
C MET A 76 -12.65 8.91 -11.09
N VAL A 77 -13.90 8.42 -11.18
CA VAL A 77 -15.05 9.29 -11.50
C VAL A 77 -15.64 9.88 -10.22
N GLY A 78 -15.48 11.18 -10.00
CA GLY A 78 -16.02 11.93 -8.86
C GLY A 78 -15.01 12.17 -7.73
N PRO A 79 -15.43 12.86 -6.64
CA PRO A 79 -14.53 13.26 -5.56
C PRO A 79 -13.79 12.05 -4.97
N THR A 80 -12.46 12.13 -4.96
CA THR A 80 -11.58 11.02 -4.59
C THR A 80 -10.53 11.48 -3.59
N THR A 81 -10.23 10.63 -2.62
CA THR A 81 -9.14 10.85 -1.66
C THR A 81 -8.36 9.56 -1.45
N TYR A 82 -7.15 9.70 -0.92
CA TYR A 82 -6.29 8.59 -0.55
C TYR A 82 -6.33 8.31 0.95
N PHE A 83 -5.95 7.10 1.31
CA PHE A 83 -5.26 6.87 2.56
C PHE A 83 -4.13 5.86 2.36
N THR A 84 -3.19 5.85 3.29
CA THR A 84 -2.13 4.84 3.37
C THR A 84 -1.84 4.51 4.83
N ILE A 85 -1.08 3.43 5.04
CA ILE A 85 -0.49 3.08 6.32
C ILE A 85 1.00 2.96 6.08
N LEU A 86 1.78 3.75 6.82
CA LEU A 86 3.23 3.70 6.84
C LEU A 86 3.71 2.76 7.93
N ARG A 87 5.00 2.49 7.91
CA ARG A 87 5.72 1.76 8.96
C ARG A 87 7.09 2.37 9.12
N GLU A 88 7.70 2.21 10.29
CA GLU A 88 9.11 2.52 10.48
C GLU A 88 9.94 1.84 9.35
N PRO A 89 10.76 2.61 8.61
CA PRO A 89 11.41 2.12 7.40
C PRO A 89 12.25 0.85 7.57
N ILE A 90 13.04 0.74 8.64
CA ILE A 90 13.92 -0.40 8.91
C ILE A 90 13.09 -1.65 9.19
N ASP A 91 12.11 -1.53 10.09
CA ASP A 91 11.15 -2.56 10.47
C ASP A 91 10.38 -3.12 9.27
N ARG A 92 10.00 -2.25 8.33
CA ARG A 92 9.34 -2.65 7.09
C ARG A 92 10.26 -3.51 6.23
N ILE A 93 11.54 -3.12 6.09
CA ILE A 93 12.54 -3.85 5.30
C ILE A 93 12.83 -5.22 5.92
N VAL A 94 13.06 -5.27 7.24
CA VAL A 94 13.26 -6.53 7.99
C VAL A 94 12.06 -7.47 7.80
N SER A 95 10.84 -6.92 7.95
CA SER A 95 9.59 -7.66 7.74
C SER A 95 9.43 -8.17 6.30
N PHE A 96 9.90 -7.39 5.31
CA PHE A 96 9.90 -7.79 3.91
C PHE A 96 10.88 -8.94 3.66
N TYR A 97 12.12 -8.82 4.13
CA TYR A 97 13.13 -9.89 4.02
C TYR A 97 12.62 -11.22 4.58
N TYR A 98 12.14 -11.25 5.83
CA TYR A 98 11.63 -12.49 6.43
C TYR A 98 10.33 -12.99 5.79
N PHE A 99 9.58 -12.13 5.11
CA PHE A 99 8.45 -12.57 4.31
C PHE A 99 8.89 -13.29 3.05
N VAL A 100 9.89 -12.75 2.33
CA VAL A 100 10.49 -13.42 1.18
C VAL A 100 11.12 -14.73 1.61
N TYR A 101 11.93 -14.71 2.67
CA TYR A 101 12.64 -15.88 3.18
C TYR A 101 11.70 -17.03 3.57
N ARG A 102 10.51 -16.75 4.11
CA ARG A 102 9.59 -17.81 4.54
C ARG A 102 8.57 -18.23 3.49
N ASN A 103 8.59 -17.63 2.30
CA ASN A 103 7.58 -17.86 1.28
C ASN A 103 8.20 -18.46 0.01
N PRO A 104 8.19 -19.79 -0.15
CA PRO A 104 8.69 -20.50 -1.34
C PRO A 104 8.09 -20.04 -2.67
N HIS A 105 6.88 -19.46 -2.64
CA HIS A 105 6.20 -18.97 -3.83
C HIS A 105 6.54 -17.52 -4.18
N HIS A 106 7.34 -16.83 -3.35
CA HIS A 106 7.76 -15.47 -3.66
C HIS A 106 8.85 -15.48 -4.74
N TYR A 107 8.76 -14.60 -5.73
CA TYR A 107 9.69 -14.57 -6.87
C TYR A 107 11.17 -14.31 -6.48
N LEU A 108 11.41 -13.79 -5.27
CA LEU A 108 12.76 -13.58 -4.69
C LEU A 108 13.18 -14.69 -3.72
N TYR A 109 12.38 -15.74 -3.51
CA TYR A 109 12.68 -16.82 -2.56
C TYR A 109 14.00 -17.50 -2.89
N ASP A 110 14.14 -17.98 -4.13
CA ASP A 110 15.34 -18.65 -4.61
C ASP A 110 16.57 -17.75 -4.48
N PHE A 111 16.43 -16.45 -4.76
CA PHE A 111 17.51 -15.49 -4.59
C PHE A 111 17.98 -15.40 -3.12
N THR A 112 17.06 -15.45 -2.15
CA THR A 112 17.40 -15.45 -0.72
C THR A 112 18.03 -16.76 -0.24
N HIS A 113 17.62 -17.91 -0.78
CA HIS A 113 18.00 -19.23 -0.27
C HIS A 113 19.23 -19.82 -0.96
N ARG A 114 19.36 -19.69 -2.29
CA ARG A 114 20.48 -20.27 -3.06
C ARG A 114 21.86 -19.72 -2.64
N THR A 115 21.86 -18.56 -2.02
CA THR A 115 23.05 -17.79 -1.65
C THR A 115 23.27 -17.75 -0.13
N ASN A 116 22.38 -18.37 0.66
CA ASN A 116 22.29 -18.25 2.12
C ASN A 116 22.44 -16.79 2.60
N LEU A 117 21.86 -15.84 1.86
CA LEU A 117 22.04 -14.42 2.15
C LEU A 117 21.30 -14.05 3.43
N GLY A 118 22.06 -13.75 4.46
CA GLY A 118 21.57 -12.98 5.60
C GLY A 118 21.05 -11.60 5.15
N LEU A 119 20.32 -10.92 6.03
CA LEU A 119 19.72 -9.61 5.74
C LEU A 119 20.70 -8.60 5.13
N ARG A 120 21.92 -8.52 5.66
CA ARG A 120 22.96 -7.61 5.15
C ARG A 120 23.26 -7.87 3.68
N GLY A 121 23.58 -9.11 3.34
CA GLY A 121 23.86 -9.52 1.96
C GLY A 121 22.65 -9.30 1.06
N TYR A 122 21.43 -9.57 1.54
CA TYR A 122 20.21 -9.30 0.77
C TYR A 122 20.08 -7.82 0.36
N LEU A 123 20.41 -6.89 1.27
CA LEU A 123 20.37 -5.46 1.00
C LEU A 123 21.50 -4.99 0.08
N GLU A 124 22.71 -5.50 0.27
CA GLU A 124 23.89 -5.13 -0.53
C GLU A 124 23.77 -5.53 -2.01
N ASN A 125 22.99 -6.56 -2.30
CA ASN A 125 22.74 -7.02 -3.66
C ASN A 125 21.78 -6.13 -4.46
N LYS A 126 21.05 -5.19 -3.84
CA LYS A 126 20.20 -4.19 -4.51
C LYS A 126 19.18 -4.75 -5.53
N ASN A 127 18.79 -6.01 -5.40
CA ASN A 127 17.97 -6.73 -6.39
C ASN A 127 16.48 -6.37 -6.41
N THR A 128 16.03 -5.44 -5.56
CA THR A 128 14.64 -5.00 -5.56
C THR A 128 14.49 -3.57 -5.07
N ILE A 129 13.73 -2.77 -5.79
CA ILE A 129 13.31 -1.43 -5.36
C ILE A 129 12.43 -1.47 -4.10
N MET A 130 11.88 -2.64 -3.74
CA MET A 130 11.05 -2.79 -2.54
C MET A 130 11.81 -2.52 -1.24
N VAL A 131 13.15 -2.56 -1.23
CA VAL A 131 13.97 -2.18 -0.07
C VAL A 131 14.64 -0.81 -0.19
N ASP A 132 14.45 -0.11 -1.31
CA ASP A 132 15.00 1.22 -1.53
C ASP A 132 13.91 2.29 -1.52
N ASN A 133 13.75 2.96 -0.37
CA ASN A 133 12.85 4.10 -0.21
C ASN A 133 11.42 3.86 -0.73
N PHE A 134 10.95 2.61 -0.68
CA PHE A 134 9.74 2.19 -1.38
C PHE A 134 8.47 2.94 -0.93
N GLN A 135 8.39 3.36 0.34
CA GLN A 135 7.29 4.20 0.81
C GLN A 135 7.28 5.54 0.06
N THR A 136 8.43 6.21 -0.02
CA THR A 136 8.62 7.45 -0.78
C THR A 136 8.28 7.25 -2.25
N ARG A 137 8.82 6.20 -2.89
CA ARG A 137 8.54 5.85 -4.29
C ARG A 137 7.04 5.86 -4.56
N LEU A 138 6.27 5.02 -3.85
CA LEU A 138 4.85 4.87 -4.12
C LEU A 138 4.07 6.16 -3.88
N ILE A 139 4.37 6.88 -2.80
CA ILE A 139 3.66 8.10 -2.43
C ILE A 139 3.99 9.25 -3.39
N SER A 140 5.20 9.32 -3.92
CA SER A 140 5.59 10.32 -4.93
C SER A 140 5.07 10.02 -6.33
N GLY A 141 4.38 8.88 -6.53
CA GLY A 141 3.88 8.46 -7.85
C GLY A 141 4.91 7.69 -8.69
N ILE A 142 6.05 7.31 -8.10
CA ILE A 142 7.13 6.59 -8.76
C ILE A 142 7.03 5.11 -8.41
N TRP A 143 6.92 4.24 -9.41
CA TRP A 143 7.01 2.80 -9.20
C TRP A 143 8.45 2.32 -9.46
N ASP A 144 8.75 1.98 -10.70
CA ASP A 144 10.02 1.42 -11.19
C ASP A 144 10.71 2.29 -12.24
N THR A 145 10.17 3.48 -12.54
CA THR A 145 10.73 4.42 -13.53
C THR A 145 12.17 4.83 -13.20
N TYR A 146 12.56 4.76 -11.92
CA TYR A 146 13.93 5.01 -11.47
C TYR A 146 14.54 3.74 -10.90
N PRO A 147 15.79 3.38 -11.29
CA PRO A 147 16.52 2.27 -10.71
C PRO A 147 16.75 2.40 -9.21
N PHE A 148 17.26 1.32 -8.60
CA PHE A 148 17.66 1.30 -7.19
C PHE A 148 18.70 2.39 -6.92
N GLY A 149 18.50 3.20 -5.88
CA GLY A 149 19.42 4.25 -5.46
C GLY A 149 19.38 5.52 -6.33
N GLU A 150 18.52 5.55 -7.34
CA GLU A 150 18.45 6.63 -8.33
C GLU A 150 17.13 7.42 -8.24
N LEU A 151 16.47 7.42 -7.08
CA LEU A 151 15.31 8.28 -6.87
C LEU A 151 15.71 9.76 -7.04
N PRO A 152 14.90 10.56 -7.76
CA PRO A 152 15.22 11.97 -7.95
C PRO A 152 15.20 12.70 -6.60
N PRO A 153 16.05 13.73 -6.39
CA PRO A 153 16.11 14.47 -5.13
C PRO A 153 14.77 15.09 -4.71
N THR A 154 13.88 15.35 -5.68
CA THR A 154 12.54 15.91 -5.45
C THR A 154 11.51 14.90 -4.93
N ALA A 155 11.80 13.59 -5.00
CA ALA A 155 10.82 12.55 -4.67
C ALA A 155 10.31 12.64 -3.23
N LEU A 156 11.17 13.00 -2.27
CA LEU A 156 10.79 13.13 -0.87
C LEU A 156 9.80 14.28 -0.67
N GLU A 157 10.09 15.45 -1.22
CA GLU A 157 9.20 16.60 -1.08
C GLU A 157 7.89 16.38 -1.84
N GLN A 158 7.93 15.75 -3.01
CA GLN A 158 6.72 15.34 -3.72
C GLN A 158 5.87 14.36 -2.90
N ALA A 159 6.49 13.38 -2.25
CA ALA A 159 5.78 12.44 -1.40
C ALA A 159 5.10 13.16 -0.22
N LYS A 160 5.83 14.06 0.47
CA LYS A 160 5.28 14.86 1.57
C LYS A 160 4.10 15.72 1.11
N GLU A 161 4.23 16.36 -0.05
CA GLU A 161 3.17 17.20 -0.61
C GLU A 161 1.93 16.40 -0.97
N ASN A 162 2.12 15.24 -1.60
CA ASN A 162 1.02 14.32 -1.89
C ASN A 162 0.30 13.91 -0.61
N LEU A 163 1.03 13.54 0.46
CA LEU A 163 0.44 13.19 1.76
C LEU A 163 -0.40 14.33 2.34
N ARG A 164 0.10 15.57 2.31
CA ARG A 164 -0.61 16.73 2.86
C ARG A 164 -1.90 17.05 2.11
N ASN A 165 -1.86 16.96 0.78
CA ASN A 165 -2.93 17.51 -0.05
C ASN A 165 -3.99 16.48 -0.45
N HIS A 166 -3.62 15.20 -0.57
CA HIS A 166 -4.49 14.19 -1.18
C HIS A 166 -4.89 13.04 -0.25
N PHE A 167 -4.19 12.84 0.88
CA PHE A 167 -4.45 11.74 1.79
C PHE A 167 -5.31 12.22 2.96
N ALA A 168 -6.53 11.72 3.04
CA ALA A 168 -7.42 12.00 4.16
C ALA A 168 -6.95 11.34 5.47
N VAL A 169 -6.20 10.23 5.38
CA VAL A 169 -5.58 9.55 6.52
C VAL A 169 -4.21 9.01 6.12
N VAL A 170 -3.22 9.25 6.98
CA VAL A 170 -1.91 8.59 6.94
C VAL A 170 -1.75 7.87 8.27
N GLY A 171 -1.94 6.56 8.25
CA GLY A 171 -1.83 5.70 9.43
C GLY A 171 -0.41 5.21 9.67
N LEU A 172 -0.16 4.67 10.87
CA LEU A 172 1.08 4.00 11.23
C LEU A 172 0.79 2.56 11.63
N THR A 173 1.66 1.64 11.23
CA THR A 173 1.55 0.22 11.58
C THR A 173 1.73 0.02 13.09
N GLU A 174 2.56 0.84 13.70
CA GLU A 174 2.89 0.88 15.13
C GLU A 174 1.71 1.37 15.98
N HIS A 175 0.80 2.14 15.37
CA HIS A 175 -0.40 2.70 15.99
C HIS A 175 -1.64 2.26 15.19
N PHE A 176 -1.75 0.94 14.98
CA PHE A 176 -2.77 0.40 14.07
C PHE A 176 -4.19 0.59 14.61
N ASP A 177 -4.40 0.51 15.93
CA ASP A 177 -5.71 0.71 16.54
C ASP A 177 -6.16 2.17 16.39
N GLU A 178 -5.27 3.13 16.65
CA GLU A 178 -5.50 4.55 16.43
C GLU A 178 -5.74 4.85 14.95
N THR A 179 -4.98 4.21 14.06
CA THR A 179 -5.18 4.28 12.61
C THR A 179 -6.60 3.82 12.24
N LEU A 180 -7.10 2.72 12.81
CA LEU A 180 -8.46 2.25 12.54
C LEU A 180 -9.53 3.20 13.08
N LEU A 181 -9.30 3.83 14.24
CA LEU A 181 -10.20 4.84 14.78
C LEU A 181 -10.26 6.09 13.87
N LEU A 182 -9.12 6.53 13.34
CA LEU A 182 -9.06 7.61 12.35
C LEU A 182 -9.82 7.23 11.07
N LEU A 183 -9.58 6.04 10.51
CA LEU A 183 -10.28 5.56 9.31
C LEU A 183 -11.81 5.47 9.53
N ARG A 184 -12.23 4.97 10.70
CA ARG A 184 -13.63 4.94 11.12
C ARG A 184 -14.25 6.34 11.13
N ASN A 185 -13.61 7.29 11.78
CA ASN A 185 -14.16 8.64 11.91
C ASN A 185 -14.17 9.40 10.58
N THR A 186 -13.11 9.24 9.77
CA THR A 186 -12.93 9.96 8.51
C THR A 186 -13.85 9.45 7.40
N PHE A 187 -13.98 8.12 7.26
CA PHE A 187 -14.75 7.49 6.17
C PHE A 187 -16.11 6.95 6.61
N GLY A 188 -16.41 6.96 7.91
CA GLY A 188 -17.66 6.42 8.44
C GLY A 188 -17.71 4.89 8.41
N TRP A 189 -16.55 4.23 8.47
CA TRP A 189 -16.47 2.76 8.51
C TRP A 189 -17.16 2.19 9.75
N ARG A 190 -17.66 0.97 9.63
CA ARG A 190 -18.35 0.23 10.69
C ARG A 190 -17.66 -1.11 10.90
N ASN A 191 -17.81 -1.73 12.06
CA ASN A 191 -17.21 -3.06 12.32
C ASN A 191 -15.71 -3.12 11.96
N ILE A 192 -14.91 -2.31 12.67
CA ILE A 192 -13.45 -2.22 12.49
C ILE A 192 -12.68 -3.25 13.33
N PHE A 193 -13.39 -4.11 14.09
CA PHE A 193 -12.76 -5.17 14.88
C PHE A 193 -11.99 -6.14 13.98
N TYR A 194 -10.86 -6.64 14.47
CA TYR A 194 -9.98 -7.49 13.69
C TYR A 194 -9.22 -8.47 14.58
N THR A 195 -8.75 -9.54 13.95
CA THR A 195 -7.71 -10.40 14.50
C THR A 195 -6.44 -10.14 13.69
N PRO A 196 -5.29 -9.86 14.32
CA PRO A 196 -4.04 -9.64 13.60
C PRO A 196 -3.72 -10.80 12.64
N GLN A 197 -3.28 -10.48 11.43
CA GLN A 197 -2.89 -11.46 10.41
C GLN A 197 -1.40 -11.28 10.07
N ASN A 198 -0.71 -12.39 9.77
CA ASN A 198 0.71 -12.39 9.39
C ASN A 198 1.62 -11.67 10.40
N VAL A 199 1.33 -11.83 11.69
CA VAL A 199 2.20 -11.36 12.77
C VAL A 199 3.47 -12.22 12.75
N THR A 200 4.60 -11.59 12.48
CA THR A 200 5.89 -12.26 12.61
C THR A 200 6.27 -12.29 14.09
N SER A 201 5.85 -13.35 14.80
CA SER A 201 6.34 -13.66 16.14
C SER A 201 7.83 -14.00 16.05
N ASN A 202 8.65 -13.46 16.95
CA ASN A 202 10.10 -13.65 17.01
C ASN A 202 10.84 -13.17 15.75
N ARG A 203 10.99 -11.84 15.65
CA ARG A 203 12.17 -11.29 14.97
C ARG A 203 13.38 -11.73 15.82
N PRO A 204 14.45 -12.29 15.24
CA PRO A 204 15.68 -12.44 16.00
C PRO A 204 16.17 -11.08 16.50
#